data_AF-A0A8H6QKS8-F1
#
_entry.id   AF-A0A8H6QKS8-F1
#
_cell.length_a   1.000
_cell.length_b   1.000
_cell.length_c   1.000
_cell.angle_alpha   90.00
_cell.angle_beta   90.00
_cell.angle_gamma   90.00
#
_symmetry.space_group_name_H-M   'P 1'
#
loop_
_entity.id
_entity.type
_entity.pdbx_description
1 polymer ?
#
loop_
_entity_poly.entity_id
_entity_poly.type
_entity_poly.pdbx_seq_one_letter_code
_entity_poly.pdbx_strand_id
1 'polypeptide(L)'
;MEPVLLRFTASIKRLIDQAYQAIKDGRLNEFDQIQINTFFRKPDAVVIANAIQGWEDIEQDSNAISIPLALNDPLPILPCEANGLLCQRDYPQCQYVVSCMKTMRTHWQTKHQWTQQRRRGRVRREDQVRSAAELHRSFQCVSWQQVFPSGPGSHYVRIRFPERPSEQPNPAPAHHVRAAVDEVLQAWEQAQAQAQQTREELA
;
A
#
# COMPACT_ATOMS: atom_id res chain seq x y z
N MET A 1 -26.67 -0.78 6.49
CA MET A 1 -25.79 0.10 7.29
C MET A 1 -25.53 -0.61 8.61
N GLU A 2 -24.31 -1.12 8.78
CA GLU A 2 -23.97 -2.07 9.84
C GLU A 2 -23.97 -1.43 11.24
N PRO A 3 -24.82 -1.89 12.17
CA PRO A 3 -24.89 -1.36 13.55
C PRO A 3 -23.63 -1.64 14.38
N VAL A 4 -22.77 -2.57 13.94
CA VAL A 4 -21.52 -2.95 14.63
C VAL A 4 -20.45 -1.85 14.53
N LEU A 5 -20.25 -1.30 13.32
CA LEU A 5 -19.31 -0.20 13.07
C LEU A 5 -19.67 1.08 13.85
N LEU A 6 -20.96 1.32 14.05
CA LEU A 6 -21.46 2.47 14.81
C LEU A 6 -21.22 2.33 16.32
N ARG A 7 -21.32 1.09 16.85
CA ARG A 7 -20.99 0.79 18.26
C ARG A 7 -19.48 0.86 18.51
N PHE A 8 -18.67 0.38 17.57
CA PHE A 8 -17.21 0.42 17.66
C PHE A 8 -16.69 1.87 17.69
N THR A 9 -17.17 2.71 16.78
CA THR A 9 -16.76 4.13 16.72
C THR A 9 -17.19 4.92 17.95
N ALA A 10 -18.40 4.69 18.48
CA ALA A 10 -18.85 5.30 19.73
C ALA A 10 -18.00 4.89 20.94
N SER A 11 -17.54 3.63 20.99
CA SER A 11 -16.70 3.13 22.07
C SER A 11 -15.30 3.76 22.07
N ILE A 12 -14.68 3.89 20.89
CA ILE A 12 -13.38 4.56 20.74
C ILE A 12 -13.47 6.02 21.12
N LYS A 13 -14.51 6.73 20.65
CA LYS A 13 -14.68 8.15 20.98
C LYS A 13 -14.78 8.38 22.49
N ARG A 14 -15.51 7.50 23.19
CA ARG A 14 -15.65 7.56 24.65
C ARG A 14 -14.32 7.35 25.37
N LEU A 15 -13.48 6.42 24.92
CA LEU A 15 -12.15 6.17 25.50
C LEU A 15 -11.22 7.38 25.33
N ILE A 16 -11.27 8.02 24.15
CA ILE A 16 -10.50 9.24 23.88
C ILE A 16 -10.99 10.38 24.77
N ASP A 17 -12.31 10.61 24.84
CA ASP A 17 -12.90 11.68 25.65
C ASP A 17 -12.56 11.48 27.16
N GLN A 18 -12.59 10.24 27.66
CA GLN A 18 -12.21 9.92 29.04
C GLN A 18 -10.73 10.15 29.32
N ALA A 19 -9.84 9.78 28.39
CA ALA A 19 -8.41 10.03 28.53
C ALA A 19 -8.11 11.55 28.54
N TYR A 20 -8.78 12.32 27.67
CA TYR A 20 -8.65 13.77 27.65
C TYR A 20 -9.12 14.43 28.95
N GLN A 21 -10.25 14.00 29.52
CA GLN A 21 -10.73 14.55 30.80
C GLN A 21 -9.80 14.18 31.97
N ALA A 22 -9.26 12.97 32.01
CA ALA A 22 -8.32 12.56 33.05
C ALA A 22 -7.02 13.38 33.04
N ILE A 23 -6.53 13.76 31.86
CA ILE A 23 -5.36 14.65 31.68
C ILE A 23 -5.71 16.08 32.09
N LYS A 24 -6.90 16.58 31.68
CA LYS A 24 -7.37 17.94 31.98
C LYS A 24 -7.60 18.16 33.48
N ASP A 25 -8.04 17.13 34.21
CA ASP A 25 -8.28 17.19 35.65
C ASP A 25 -6.99 17.05 36.49
N GLY A 26 -5.81 16.99 35.87
CA GLY A 26 -4.52 16.91 36.55
C GLY A 26 -4.31 15.61 37.35
N ARG A 27 -5.07 14.56 37.02
CA ARG A 27 -5.05 13.25 37.69
C ARG A 27 -3.93 12.32 37.24
N LEU A 28 -3.01 12.79 36.40
CA LEU A 28 -1.84 12.04 35.96
C LEU A 28 -0.58 12.81 36.36
N ASN A 29 0.10 12.37 37.42
CA ASN A 29 1.41 12.88 37.84
C ASN A 29 2.53 12.05 37.20
N GLU A 30 3.78 12.47 37.33
CA GLU A 30 5.00 11.82 36.80
C GLU A 30 5.12 10.33 37.21
N PHE A 31 4.51 9.94 38.33
CA PHE A 31 4.36 8.55 38.79
C PHE A 31 3.39 7.71 37.94
N ASP A 32 2.34 8.32 37.39
CA ASP A 32 1.40 7.64 36.49
C ASP A 32 2.02 7.41 35.11
N GLN A 33 2.96 8.26 34.69
CA GLN A 33 3.77 8.03 33.49
C GLN A 33 4.60 6.73 33.61
N ILE A 34 5.08 6.40 34.82
CA ILE A 34 5.82 5.15 35.08
C ILE A 34 4.86 3.96 35.05
N GLN A 35 3.67 4.06 35.65
CA GLN A 35 2.67 2.98 35.57
C GLN A 35 2.15 2.76 34.14
N ILE A 36 1.89 3.83 33.40
CA ILE A 36 1.51 3.80 31.98
C ILE A 36 2.64 3.20 31.14
N ASN A 37 3.90 3.61 31.37
CA ASN A 37 5.07 2.98 30.71
C ASN A 37 5.29 1.53 31.13
N THR A 38 4.88 1.14 32.33
CA THR A 38 4.90 -0.26 32.81
C THR A 38 3.75 -1.07 32.21
N PHE A 39 2.62 -0.44 31.91
CA PHE A 39 1.50 -1.03 31.16
C PHE A 39 1.82 -1.17 29.67
N PHE A 40 2.58 -0.22 29.10
CA PHE A 40 3.13 -0.28 27.73
C PHE A 40 4.42 -1.09 27.62
N ARG A 41 5.05 -1.50 28.75
CA ARG A 41 6.01 -2.61 28.74
C ARG A 41 5.19 -3.87 28.47
N LYS A 42 5.18 -4.26 27.18
CA LYS A 42 4.66 -5.53 26.63
C LYS A 42 3.83 -6.29 27.68
N PRO A 43 2.51 -6.11 27.74
CA PRO A 43 1.70 -6.95 28.61
C PRO A 43 2.07 -8.40 28.30
N ASP A 44 2.31 -9.21 29.35
CA ASP A 44 2.70 -10.60 29.17
C ASP A 44 1.76 -11.22 28.14
N ALA A 45 2.32 -11.92 27.15
CA ALA A 45 1.53 -12.43 26.02
C ALA A 45 0.31 -13.25 26.50
N VAL A 46 0.43 -13.85 27.69
CA VAL A 46 -0.61 -14.56 28.43
C VAL A 46 -1.77 -13.65 28.85
N VAL A 47 -1.51 -12.46 29.37
CA VAL A 47 -2.55 -11.50 29.77
C VAL A 47 -3.31 -10.99 28.55
N ILE A 48 -2.61 -10.70 27.46
CA ILE A 48 -3.24 -10.30 26.19
C ILE A 48 -4.08 -11.44 25.64
N ALA A 49 -3.54 -12.66 25.61
CA ALA A 49 -4.26 -13.84 25.12
C ALA A 49 -5.53 -14.11 25.93
N ASN A 50 -5.46 -14.03 27.27
CA ASN A 50 -6.62 -14.23 28.13
C ASN A 50 -7.69 -13.15 27.92
N ALA A 51 -7.28 -11.89 27.73
CA ALA A 51 -8.22 -10.82 27.43
C ALA A 51 -8.91 -11.02 26.07
N ILE A 52 -8.18 -11.46 25.05
CA ILE A 52 -8.71 -11.76 23.71
C ILE A 52 -9.66 -12.96 23.73
N GLN A 53 -9.38 -13.98 24.54
CA GLN A 53 -10.26 -15.15 24.71
C GLN A 53 -11.64 -14.79 25.27
N GLY A 54 -11.74 -13.68 26.02
CA GLY A 54 -13.01 -13.21 26.58
C GLY A 54 -13.90 -12.44 25.59
N TRP A 55 -13.48 -12.24 24.33
CA TRP A 55 -14.27 -11.48 23.36
C TRP A 55 -15.20 -12.44 22.60
N GLU A 56 -16.51 -12.25 22.77
CA GLU A 56 -17.55 -13.16 22.26
C GLU A 56 -17.66 -13.20 20.72
N ASP A 57 -17.07 -12.24 20.02
CA ASP A 57 -17.13 -12.09 18.55
C ASP A 57 -15.76 -12.23 17.84
N ILE A 58 -14.77 -12.86 18.48
CA ILE A 58 -13.46 -13.14 17.87
C ILE A 58 -13.33 -14.63 17.52
N GLU A 59 -13.06 -14.92 16.25
CA GLU A 59 -12.64 -16.25 15.82
C GLU A 59 -11.28 -16.59 16.44
N GLN A 60 -11.25 -17.65 17.25
CA GLN A 60 -10.06 -18.08 18.00
C GLN A 60 -9.25 -19.11 17.23
N ASP A 61 -9.86 -19.83 16.28
CA ASP A 61 -9.12 -20.75 15.39
C ASP A 61 -8.49 -19.96 14.24
N SER A 62 -7.16 -19.83 14.28
CA SER A 62 -6.40 -19.15 13.23
C SER A 62 -6.54 -19.80 11.85
N ASN A 63 -6.89 -21.09 11.77
CA ASN A 63 -7.13 -21.78 10.50
C ASN A 63 -8.52 -21.51 9.92
N ALA A 64 -9.48 -21.09 10.75
CA ALA A 64 -10.80 -20.67 10.32
C ALA A 64 -10.79 -19.26 9.71
N ILE A 65 -9.75 -18.46 10.00
CA ILE A 65 -9.61 -17.10 9.48
C ILE A 65 -9.10 -17.13 8.03
N SER A 66 -10.01 -16.86 7.09
CA SER A 66 -9.65 -16.62 5.69
C SER A 66 -9.48 -15.12 5.44
N ILE A 67 -8.22 -14.69 5.26
CA ILE A 67 -7.94 -13.31 4.83
C ILE A 67 -8.32 -13.19 3.34
N PRO A 68 -9.11 -12.18 2.95
CA PRO A 68 -9.52 -12.02 1.56
C PRO A 68 -8.34 -11.58 0.69
N LEU A 69 -8.25 -12.10 -0.54
CA LEU A 69 -7.22 -11.70 -1.52
C LEU A 69 -7.37 -10.24 -1.99
N ALA A 70 -8.55 -9.66 -1.83
CA ALA A 70 -8.81 -8.28 -2.22
C ALA A 70 -9.92 -7.62 -1.40
N LEU A 71 -9.76 -6.33 -1.17
CA LEU A 71 -10.73 -5.43 -0.56
C LEU A 71 -11.05 -4.27 -1.52
N ASN A 72 -12.21 -3.65 -1.34
CA ASN A 72 -12.60 -2.48 -2.13
C ASN A 72 -11.95 -1.21 -1.57
N ASP A 73 -11.94 -1.08 -0.24
CA ASP A 73 -11.36 0.06 0.48
C ASP A 73 -10.24 -0.42 1.40
N PRO A 74 -9.22 0.41 1.65
CA PRO A 74 -8.14 0.08 2.56
C PRO A 74 -8.63 0.04 4.01
N LEU A 75 -8.07 -0.88 4.80
CA LEU A 75 -8.19 -0.89 6.24
C LEU A 75 -7.46 0.34 6.80
N PRO A 76 -8.12 1.24 7.56
CA PRO A 76 -7.60 2.56 7.90
C PRO A 76 -6.38 2.53 8.85
N ILE A 77 -6.21 1.43 9.58
CA ILE A 77 -5.11 1.24 10.53
C ILE A 77 -3.83 0.67 9.89
N LEU A 78 -3.92 0.21 8.64
CA LEU A 78 -2.80 -0.40 7.93
C LEU A 78 -2.28 0.53 6.83
N PRO A 79 -0.96 0.58 6.59
CA PRO A 79 -0.40 1.27 5.44
C PRO A 79 -0.98 0.71 4.13
N CYS A 80 -1.28 1.61 3.19
CA CYS A 80 -1.70 1.24 1.84
C CYS A 80 -0.62 1.63 0.84
N GLU A 81 0.02 0.63 0.25
CA GLU A 81 1.15 0.80 -0.68
C GLU A 81 0.64 0.75 -2.12
N ALA A 82 1.25 1.50 -3.04
CA ALA A 82 0.80 1.62 -4.45
C ALA A 82 1.67 0.84 -5.46
N ASN A 83 2.74 0.20 -5.00
CA ASN A 83 3.78 -0.43 -5.84
C ASN A 83 3.68 -1.96 -5.88
N GLY A 84 2.50 -2.52 -5.59
CA GLY A 84 2.27 -3.95 -5.63
C GLY A 84 2.26 -4.47 -7.05
N LEU A 85 2.68 -5.72 -7.24
CA LEU A 85 2.68 -6.41 -8.51
C LEU A 85 1.67 -7.55 -8.42
N LEU A 86 0.56 -7.43 -9.14
CA LEU A 86 -0.45 -8.48 -9.29
C LEU A 86 -0.09 -9.37 -10.48
N CYS A 87 -0.08 -10.69 -10.29
CA CYS A 87 0.12 -11.64 -11.38
C CYS A 87 -1.04 -11.61 -12.39
N GLN A 88 -0.72 -11.66 -13.69
CA GLN A 88 -1.71 -11.64 -14.79
C GLN A 88 -1.72 -12.93 -15.64
N ARG A 89 -0.89 -13.92 -15.30
CA ARG A 89 -0.67 -15.11 -16.15
C ARG A 89 -1.88 -16.04 -16.28
N ASP A 90 -2.72 -16.09 -15.25
CA ASP A 90 -3.97 -16.87 -15.21
C ASP A 90 -5.05 -16.09 -14.46
N TYR A 91 -5.18 -14.79 -14.73
CA TYR A 91 -6.21 -13.98 -14.09
C TYR A 91 -7.62 -14.40 -14.57
N PRO A 92 -8.64 -14.56 -13.70
CA PRO A 92 -8.69 -14.23 -12.27
C PRO A 92 -8.33 -15.40 -11.31
N GLN A 93 -7.89 -16.55 -11.82
CA GLN A 93 -7.56 -17.72 -10.99
C GLN A 93 -6.30 -17.48 -10.15
N CYS A 94 -5.33 -16.76 -10.69
CA CYS A 94 -4.17 -16.30 -9.94
C CYS A 94 -4.32 -14.82 -9.58
N GLN A 95 -4.58 -14.53 -8.30
CA GLN A 95 -4.62 -13.18 -7.74
C GLN A 95 -3.43 -12.90 -6.82
N TYR A 96 -2.29 -13.53 -7.09
CA TYR A 96 -1.10 -13.39 -6.26
C TYR A 96 -0.50 -11.99 -6.40
N VAL A 97 -0.23 -11.35 -5.26
CA VAL A 97 0.35 -10.01 -5.18
C VAL A 97 1.68 -10.09 -4.43
N VAL A 98 2.68 -9.33 -4.91
CA VAL A 98 3.99 -9.15 -4.25
C VAL A 98 4.46 -7.71 -4.31
N SER A 99 5.38 -7.34 -3.43
CA SER A 99 5.98 -6.01 -3.38
C SER A 99 7.20 -5.83 -4.32
N CYS A 100 7.75 -6.92 -4.87
CA CYS A 100 8.94 -6.82 -5.72
C CYS A 100 9.02 -7.89 -6.83
N MET A 101 9.73 -7.53 -7.90
CA MET A 101 9.88 -8.37 -9.10
C MET A 101 10.60 -9.70 -8.83
N LYS A 102 11.53 -9.74 -7.87
CA LYS A 102 12.27 -10.97 -7.54
C LYS A 102 11.29 -12.08 -7.13
N THR A 103 10.39 -11.78 -6.19
CA THR A 103 9.37 -12.72 -5.72
C THR A 103 8.38 -13.05 -6.83
N MET A 104 8.00 -12.07 -7.66
CA MET A 104 7.10 -12.30 -8.79
C MET A 104 7.68 -13.30 -9.80
N ARG A 105 8.97 -13.20 -10.13
CA ARG A 105 9.62 -14.17 -11.03
C ARG A 105 9.64 -15.58 -10.46
N THR A 106 9.93 -15.73 -9.16
CA THR A 106 9.86 -17.03 -8.49
C THR A 106 8.45 -17.60 -8.52
N HIS A 107 7.45 -16.76 -8.29
CA HIS A 107 6.04 -17.14 -8.40
C HIS A 107 5.69 -17.62 -9.80
N TRP A 108 6.04 -16.85 -10.84
CA TRP A 108 5.82 -17.25 -12.23
C TRP A 108 6.45 -18.60 -12.56
N GLN A 109 7.70 -18.83 -12.14
CA GLN A 109 8.40 -20.07 -12.40
C GLN A 109 7.77 -21.27 -11.68
N THR A 110 7.32 -21.08 -10.44
CA THR A 110 6.83 -22.20 -9.60
C THR A 110 5.35 -22.51 -9.83
N LYS A 111 4.51 -21.49 -10.03
CA LYS A 111 3.05 -21.64 -10.18
C LYS A 111 2.60 -21.74 -11.63
N HIS A 112 3.25 -21.02 -12.54
CA HIS A 112 2.87 -20.96 -13.95
C HIS A 112 3.88 -21.64 -14.89
N GLN A 113 4.98 -22.17 -14.35
CA GLN A 113 6.13 -22.65 -15.14
C GLN A 113 6.67 -21.58 -16.12
N TRP A 114 6.35 -20.32 -15.77
CA TRP A 114 6.66 -19.04 -16.36
C TRP A 114 8.13 -18.62 -16.24
N THR A 115 8.90 -18.44 -17.31
CA THR A 115 10.14 -17.66 -17.24
C THR A 115 10.25 -16.61 -18.35
N GLN A 116 10.66 -15.38 -17.99
CA GLN A 116 10.76 -14.23 -18.89
C GLN A 116 11.66 -14.48 -20.12
N GLN A 117 12.71 -15.30 -20.01
CA GLN A 117 13.49 -15.68 -21.17
C GLN A 117 14.33 -16.94 -20.96
N ARG A 118 14.43 -17.76 -22.02
CA ARG A 118 15.22 -19.01 -22.08
C ARG A 118 16.51 -18.93 -22.90
N ARG A 119 16.93 -17.75 -23.41
CA ARG A 119 18.11 -17.67 -24.30
C ARG A 119 19.26 -16.87 -23.69
N ARG A 120 20.43 -17.51 -23.57
CA ARG A 120 21.73 -16.86 -23.33
C ARG A 120 22.25 -16.30 -24.66
N GLY A 121 22.85 -15.10 -24.63
CA GLY A 121 23.50 -14.46 -25.79
C GLY A 121 22.88 -13.12 -26.20
N ARG A 122 23.44 -12.49 -27.23
CA ARG A 122 22.94 -11.21 -27.76
C ARG A 122 21.62 -11.44 -28.48
N VAL A 123 20.53 -10.96 -27.88
CA VAL A 123 19.17 -11.04 -28.41
C VAL A 123 18.93 -9.90 -29.40
N ARG A 124 18.28 -10.17 -30.54
CA ARG A 124 17.92 -9.14 -31.53
C ARG A 124 16.99 -8.09 -30.91
N ARG A 125 17.04 -6.85 -31.39
CA ARG A 125 16.23 -5.74 -30.84
C ARG A 125 14.73 -6.04 -30.85
N GLU A 126 14.22 -6.66 -31.91
CA GLU A 126 12.82 -7.11 -32.04
C GLU A 126 12.42 -8.09 -30.94
N ASP A 127 13.29 -9.06 -30.65
CA ASP A 127 13.07 -10.04 -29.58
C ASP A 127 13.08 -9.40 -28.19
N GLN A 128 13.88 -8.34 -27.98
CA GLN A 128 13.89 -7.57 -26.74
C GLN A 128 12.56 -6.82 -26.55
N VAL A 129 12.05 -6.17 -27.60
CA VAL A 129 10.76 -5.47 -27.56
C VAL A 129 9.63 -6.45 -27.25
N ARG A 130 9.62 -7.61 -27.90
CA ARG A 130 8.64 -8.67 -27.64
C ARG A 130 8.71 -9.18 -26.20
N SER A 131 9.92 -9.44 -25.68
CA SER A 131 10.15 -9.88 -24.31
C SER A 131 9.70 -8.83 -23.29
N ALA A 132 9.99 -7.56 -23.52
CA ALA A 132 9.57 -6.45 -22.66
C ALA A 132 8.03 -6.31 -22.65
N ALA A 133 7.39 -6.42 -23.81
CA ALA A 133 5.95 -6.38 -23.92
C ALA A 133 5.27 -7.57 -23.24
N GLU A 134 5.85 -8.77 -23.33
CA GLU A 134 5.37 -9.95 -22.62
C GLU A 134 5.53 -9.81 -21.11
N LEU A 135 6.66 -9.26 -20.64
CA LEU A 135 6.86 -8.96 -19.22
C LEU A 135 5.80 -7.97 -18.72
N HIS A 136 5.56 -6.89 -19.47
CA HIS A 136 4.58 -5.88 -19.09
C HIS A 136 3.16 -6.43 -19.00
N ARG A 137 2.80 -7.40 -19.86
CA ARG A 137 1.50 -8.11 -19.78
C ARG A 137 1.43 -9.13 -18.66
N SER A 138 2.55 -9.50 -18.03
CA SER A 138 2.58 -10.58 -17.03
C SER A 138 2.22 -10.12 -15.62
N PHE A 139 2.17 -8.81 -15.38
CA PHE A 139 1.73 -8.23 -14.12
C PHE A 139 0.96 -6.93 -14.31
N GLN A 140 0.25 -6.52 -13.27
CA GLN A 140 -0.36 -5.19 -13.15
C GLN A 140 0.15 -4.53 -11.87
N CYS A 141 0.47 -3.24 -11.92
CA CYS A 141 0.73 -2.46 -10.70
C CYS A 141 -0.59 -2.23 -9.95
N VAL A 142 -0.63 -2.55 -8.66
CA VAL A 142 -1.83 -2.44 -7.82
C VAL A 142 -1.51 -1.86 -6.45
N SER A 143 -2.51 -1.26 -5.83
CA SER A 143 -2.45 -0.95 -4.41
C SER A 143 -2.68 -2.18 -3.55
N TRP A 144 -1.99 -2.25 -2.40
CA TRP A 144 -2.06 -3.40 -1.51
C TRP A 144 -1.82 -3.04 -0.04
N GLN A 145 -2.27 -3.92 0.85
CA GLN A 145 -2.01 -3.86 2.29
C GLN A 145 -1.52 -5.22 2.80
N GLN A 146 -0.74 -5.20 3.88
CA GLN A 146 -0.32 -6.40 4.60
C GLN A 146 -0.98 -6.45 5.97
N VAL A 147 -1.84 -7.46 6.15
CA VAL A 147 -2.54 -7.69 7.43
C VAL A 147 -1.59 -8.28 8.46
N PHE A 148 -0.81 -9.28 8.07
CA PHE A 148 0.18 -9.92 8.94
C PHE A 148 1.59 -9.85 8.33
N PRO A 149 2.61 -9.41 9.11
CA PRO A 149 3.99 -9.33 8.64
C PRO A 149 4.57 -10.68 8.16
N SER A 150 4.19 -11.78 8.82
CA SER A 150 4.67 -13.13 8.53
C SER A 150 3.72 -14.19 9.10
N GLY A 151 3.98 -15.46 8.76
CA GLY A 151 3.25 -16.63 9.27
C GLY A 151 2.34 -17.30 8.24
N PRO A 152 1.77 -18.47 8.56
CA PRO A 152 0.78 -19.14 7.71
C PRO A 152 -0.39 -18.21 7.38
N GLY A 153 -0.88 -18.25 6.15
CA GLY A 153 -1.98 -17.39 5.70
C GLY A 153 -1.60 -15.92 5.43
N SER A 154 -0.40 -15.47 5.81
CA SER A 154 0.07 -14.13 5.48
C SER A 154 0.21 -13.96 3.96
N HIS A 155 -0.49 -12.97 3.43
CA HIS A 155 -0.41 -12.57 2.04
C HIS A 155 -0.78 -11.09 1.91
N TYR A 156 -0.48 -10.52 0.74
CA TYR A 156 -0.87 -9.15 0.43
C TYR A 156 -2.30 -9.12 -0.10
N VAL A 157 -3.07 -8.21 0.46
CA VAL A 157 -4.46 -7.97 0.09
C VAL A 157 -4.49 -6.83 -0.92
N ARG A 158 -5.02 -7.08 -2.12
CA ARG A 158 -5.18 -6.05 -3.16
C ARG A 158 -6.29 -5.07 -2.79
N ILE A 159 -6.05 -3.76 -2.92
CA ILE A 159 -7.08 -2.73 -2.74
C ILE A 159 -7.56 -2.25 -4.11
N ARG A 160 -8.88 -2.33 -4.37
CA ARG A 160 -9.47 -2.11 -5.70
C ARG A 160 -9.89 -0.67 -5.97
N PHE A 161 -10.21 0.12 -4.93
CA PHE A 161 -10.79 1.46 -5.07
C PHE A 161 -11.88 1.51 -6.17
N PRO A 162 -12.98 0.75 -6.04
CA PRO A 162 -14.06 0.83 -7.03
C PRO A 162 -14.51 2.28 -7.13
N GLU A 163 -14.52 2.82 -8.34
CA GLU A 163 -14.70 4.24 -8.68
C GLU A 163 -15.51 5.01 -7.63
N ARG A 164 -14.80 5.62 -6.67
CA ARG A 164 -15.28 6.90 -6.14
C ARG A 164 -15.21 7.84 -7.32
N PRO A 165 -16.22 8.71 -7.58
CA PRO A 165 -16.12 9.74 -8.60
C PRO A 165 -14.78 10.43 -8.42
N SER A 166 -13.86 10.14 -9.32
CA SER A 166 -12.49 10.53 -9.15
C SER A 166 -12.45 12.03 -9.37
N GLU A 167 -12.11 12.81 -8.34
CA GLU A 167 -11.40 14.08 -8.52
C GLU A 167 -9.97 13.83 -9.07
N GLN A 168 -9.78 12.80 -9.90
CA GLN A 168 -8.65 12.75 -10.79
C GLN A 168 -8.99 13.70 -11.94
N PRO A 169 -8.15 14.70 -12.24
CA PRO A 169 -8.28 15.42 -13.49
C PRO A 169 -8.22 14.36 -14.58
N ASN A 170 -9.28 14.28 -15.38
CA ASN A 170 -9.30 13.51 -16.60
C ASN A 170 -7.95 13.73 -17.30
N PRO A 171 -7.14 12.69 -17.60
CA PRO A 171 -5.83 12.90 -18.20
C PRO A 171 -6.06 13.70 -19.47
N ALA A 172 -5.62 14.95 -19.46
CA ALA A 172 -5.85 15.86 -20.57
C ALA A 172 -5.36 15.16 -21.84
N PRO A 173 -6.14 15.15 -22.94
CA PRO A 173 -5.82 14.39 -24.13
C PRO A 173 -4.36 14.66 -24.53
N ALA A 174 -3.63 13.61 -24.94
CA ALA A 174 -2.16 13.57 -25.02
C ALA A 174 -1.46 14.79 -25.69
N HIS A 175 -2.18 15.58 -26.48
CA HIS A 175 -1.73 16.86 -27.00
C HIS A 175 -1.48 17.92 -25.92
N HIS A 176 -2.30 17.98 -24.86
CA HIS A 176 -2.11 18.92 -23.74
C HIS A 176 -0.92 18.52 -22.85
N VAL A 177 -0.68 17.22 -22.63
CA VAL A 177 0.49 16.76 -21.88
C VAL A 177 1.77 17.13 -22.61
N ARG A 178 1.78 17.02 -23.95
CA ARG A 178 2.93 17.38 -24.77
C ARG A 178 3.15 18.90 -24.80
N ALA A 179 2.08 19.68 -24.98
CA ALA A 179 2.14 21.14 -24.92
C ALA A 179 2.64 21.66 -23.56
N ALA A 180 2.19 21.06 -22.45
CA ALA A 180 2.64 21.43 -21.11
C ALA A 180 4.13 21.09 -20.87
N VAL A 181 4.60 19.96 -21.41
CA VAL A 181 6.02 19.60 -21.36
C VAL A 181 6.86 20.56 -22.19
N ASP A 182 6.38 20.94 -23.38
CA ASP A 182 7.07 21.87 -24.28
C ASP A 182 7.12 23.30 -23.68
N GLU A 183 6.06 23.75 -23.00
CA GLU A 183 6.03 25.06 -22.30
C GLU A 183 7.05 25.12 -21.16
N VAL A 184 7.18 24.05 -20.37
CA VAL A 184 8.17 23.99 -19.27
C VAL A 184 9.59 24.02 -19.82
N LEU A 185 9.85 23.32 -20.94
CA LEU A 185 11.15 23.36 -21.63
C LEU A 185 11.47 24.77 -22.15
N GLN A 186 10.51 25.44 -22.80
CA GLN A 186 10.70 26.80 -23.32
C GLN A 186 10.91 27.82 -22.20
N ALA A 187 10.16 27.72 -21.10
CA ALA A 187 10.33 28.62 -19.95
C ALA A 187 11.73 28.46 -19.32
N TRP A 188 12.26 27.24 -19.28
CA TRP A 188 13.61 26.97 -18.77
C TRP A 188 14.70 27.52 -19.70
N GLU A 189 14.57 27.34 -21.01
CA GLU A 189 15.51 27.90 -22.00
C GLU A 189 15.53 29.44 -21.96
N GLN A 190 14.36 30.08 -21.85
CA GLN A 190 14.25 31.53 -21.72
C GLN A 190 14.91 32.04 -20.43
N ALA A 191 14.72 31.34 -19.32
CA ALA A 191 15.35 31.68 -18.05
C ALA A 191 16.89 31.54 -18.11
N GLN A 192 17.41 30.54 -18.83
CA GLN A 192 18.85 30.41 -19.04
C GLN A 192 19.43 31.50 -19.93
N ALA A 193 18.74 31.85 -21.03
CA ALA A 193 19.17 32.91 -21.93
C ALA A 193 19.18 34.28 -21.24
N GLN A 194 18.15 34.58 -20.45
CA GLN A 194 18.10 35.80 -19.63
C GLN A 194 19.24 35.83 -18.61
N ALA A 195 19.49 34.72 -17.90
CA ALA A 195 20.59 34.63 -16.95
C ALA A 195 21.98 34.80 -17.61
N GLN A 196 22.15 34.35 -18.86
CA GLN A 196 23.38 34.59 -19.63
C GLN A 196 23.52 36.06 -20.06
N GLN A 197 22.44 36.66 -20.57
CA GLN A 197 22.44 38.08 -20.97
C GLN A 197 22.70 39.01 -19.79
N THR A 198 22.04 38.80 -18.65
CA THR A 198 22.29 39.58 -17.43
C THR A 198 23.72 39.40 -16.90
N ARG A 199 24.34 38.23 -17.14
CA ARG A 199 25.74 37.99 -16.76
C ARG A 199 26.75 38.64 -17.70
N GLU A 200 26.39 38.84 -18.97
CA GLU A 200 27.20 39.54 -19.97
C GLU A 200 27.06 41.08 -19.87
N GLU A 201 25.91 41.60 -19.44
CA GLU A 201 25.72 43.04 -19.18
C GLU A 201 26.39 43.55 -17.89
N LEU A 202 26.75 42.65 -16.98
CA LEU A 202 27.40 42.96 -15.71
C LEU A 202 28.92 42.69 -15.70
N ALA A 203 29.50 42.29 -16.84
CA ALA A 203 30.93 42.03 -17.03
C ALA A 203 31.58 43.14 -17.87
#